data_AF-A0A7J9HQ62-F1
#
_entry.id   AF-A0A7J9HQ62-F1
#
_cell.length_a   1.000
_cell.length_b   1.000
_cell.length_c   1.000
_cell.angle_alpha   90.00
_cell.angle_beta   90.00
_cell.angle_gamma   90.00
#
_symmetry.space_group_name_H-M   'P 1'
#
loop_
_entity.id
_entity.type
_entity.pdbx_description
1 polymer ?
#
loop_
_entity_poly.entity_id
_entity_poly.type
_entity_poly.pdbx_seq_one_letter_code
_entity_poly.pdbx_strand_id
1 'polypeptide(L)'
;DHHRHWIIEFNRRLGLCFVFNAELWDILDGLTVLHNRSWDKVLIRTDSVEVIQVIQVVFSRSSNSALIRRIQTYIIENGSMRNVTYSSRREYKG
;
A
#
# COMPACT_ATOMS: atom_id res chain seq x y z
N ASP A 1 -23.20 -3.76 -10.30
CA ASP A 1 -22.69 -4.88 -11.13
C ASP A 1 -21.59 -5.60 -10.35
N HIS A 2 -21.21 -6.80 -10.77
CA HIS A 2 -20.18 -7.62 -10.09
C HIS A 2 -18.78 -7.39 -10.66
N HIS A 3 -18.59 -6.38 -11.51
CA HIS A 3 -17.34 -6.11 -12.18
C HIS A 3 -16.68 -4.95 -11.46
N ARG A 4 -15.87 -5.26 -10.44
CA ARG A 4 -14.91 -4.31 -9.88
C ARG A 4 -14.10 -3.74 -11.04
N HIS A 5 -14.47 -2.56 -11.51
CA HIS A 5 -13.90 -1.98 -12.72
C HIS A 5 -12.46 -1.60 -12.41
N TRP A 6 -11.53 -2.26 -13.09
CA TRP A 6 -10.13 -1.91 -12.97
C TRP A 6 -9.92 -0.51 -13.56
N ILE A 7 -9.37 0.39 -12.75
CA ILE A 7 -9.19 1.80 -13.13
C ILE A 7 -7.77 2.07 -13.60
N ILE A 8 -6.80 1.46 -12.94
CA ILE A 8 -5.37 1.76 -13.14
C ILE A 8 -4.49 0.60 -12.67
N GLU A 9 -3.38 0.40 -13.39
CA GLU A 9 -2.21 -0.37 -13.00
C GLU A 9 -0.96 0.46 -13.22
N PHE A 10 0.07 0.13 -12.46
CA PHE A 10 1.41 0.66 -12.66
C PHE A 10 2.42 -0.45 -12.40
N ASN A 11 3.64 -0.25 -12.88
CA ASN A 11 4.78 -1.12 -12.61
C ASN A 11 6.03 -0.25 -12.50
N ARG A 12 6.90 -0.56 -11.55
CA ARG A 12 8.20 0.09 -11.39
C ARG A 12 9.32 -0.95 -11.25
N ARG A 13 10.38 -0.76 -12.03
CA ARG A 13 11.63 -1.52 -11.87
C ARG A 13 12.43 -0.96 -10.69
N LEU A 14 12.60 -1.76 -9.63
CA LEU A 14 13.32 -1.36 -8.40
C LEU A 14 14.79 -1.81 -8.36
N GLY A 15 15.24 -2.66 -9.28
CA GLY A 15 16.59 -3.23 -9.25
C GLY A 15 16.75 -4.27 -8.13
N LEU A 16 17.95 -4.37 -7.56
CA LEU A 16 18.22 -5.31 -6.46
C LEU A 16 17.60 -4.77 -5.16
N CYS A 17 16.55 -5.43 -4.69
CA CYS A 17 15.90 -5.09 -3.43
C CYS A 17 15.29 -6.34 -2.78
N PHE A 18 15.06 -6.26 -1.47
CA PHE A 18 14.28 -7.26 -0.75
C PHE A 18 12.80 -7.18 -1.16
N VAL A 19 12.15 -8.33 -1.23
CA VAL A 19 10.71 -8.43 -1.54
C VAL A 19 9.87 -7.53 -0.63
N PHE A 20 10.18 -7.53 0.67
CA PHE A 20 9.54 -6.64 1.64
C PHE A 20 9.64 -5.15 1.27
N ASN A 21 10.81 -4.69 0.81
CA ASN A 21 11.00 -3.31 0.37
C ASN A 21 10.26 -3.04 -0.95
N ALA A 22 10.18 -4.03 -1.84
CA ALA A 22 9.44 -3.91 -3.09
C ALA A 22 7.95 -3.67 -2.85
N GLU A 23 7.34 -4.46 -1.96
CA GLU A 23 5.93 -4.32 -1.56
C GLU A 23 5.65 -2.94 -0.92
N LEU A 24 6.55 -2.44 -0.07
CA LEU A 24 6.39 -1.10 0.51
C LEU A 24 6.49 0.01 -0.54
N TRP A 25 7.39 -0.13 -1.51
CA TRP A 25 7.49 0.81 -2.64
C TRP A 25 6.24 0.79 -3.50
N ASP A 26 5.70 -0.39 -3.79
CA ASP A 26 4.45 -0.56 -4.56
C ASP A 26 3.29 0.18 -3.89
N ILE A 27 3.15 0.03 -2.56
CA ILE A 27 2.15 0.77 -1.78
C ILE A 27 2.37 2.28 -1.88
N LEU A 28 3.59 2.77 -1.68
CA LEU A 28 3.86 4.21 -1.72
C LEU A 28 3.58 4.81 -3.11
N ASP A 29 3.99 4.12 -4.16
CA ASP A 29 3.78 4.56 -5.54
C ASP A 29 2.29 4.54 -5.89
N GLY A 30 1.56 3.48 -5.54
CA GLY A 30 0.12 3.38 -5.73
C GLY A 30 -0.65 4.46 -4.98
N LEU A 31 -0.30 4.70 -3.71
CA LEU A 31 -0.85 5.79 -2.92
C LEU A 31 -0.65 7.13 -3.64
N THR A 32 0.60 7.45 -4.02
CA THR A 32 0.97 8.70 -4.68
C THR A 32 0.17 8.93 -5.96
N VAL A 33 0.02 7.88 -6.77
CA VAL A 33 -0.76 7.94 -8.02
C VAL A 33 -2.24 8.22 -7.76
N LEU A 34 -2.83 7.63 -6.72
CA LEU A 34 -4.23 7.82 -6.38
C LEU A 34 -4.52 9.24 -5.88
N HIS A 35 -3.68 9.80 -5.00
CA HIS A 35 -3.87 11.18 -4.52
C HIS A 35 -3.64 12.23 -5.59
N ASN A 36 -2.68 12.01 -6.50
CA ASN A 36 -2.51 12.89 -7.66
C ASN A 36 -3.76 12.93 -8.56
N ARG A 37 -4.68 11.98 -8.39
CA ARG A 37 -6.00 11.94 -9.05
C ARG A 37 -7.16 12.37 -8.15
N SER A 38 -6.88 12.81 -6.92
CA SER A 38 -7.84 13.19 -5.87
C SER A 38 -8.67 12.01 -5.31
N TRP A 39 -8.05 10.83 -5.21
CA TRP A 39 -8.68 9.63 -4.65
C TRP A 39 -8.22 9.46 -3.20
N ASP A 40 -8.93 10.11 -2.29
CA ASP A 40 -8.49 10.25 -0.89
C ASP A 40 -9.07 9.18 0.04
N LYS A 41 -9.73 8.13 -0.47
CA LYS A 41 -10.23 7.01 0.35
C LYS A 41 -9.85 5.71 -0.32
N VAL A 42 -8.88 5.01 0.27
CA VAL A 42 -8.26 3.84 -0.35
C VAL A 42 -8.23 2.66 0.62
N LEU A 43 -8.58 1.49 0.11
CA LEU A 43 -8.38 0.21 0.79
C LEU A 43 -7.13 -0.44 0.20
N ILE A 44 -6.11 -0.63 1.02
CA ILE A 44 -4.89 -1.30 0.57
C ILE A 44 -5.05 -2.80 0.80
N ARG A 45 -4.77 -3.57 -0.24
CA ARG A 45 -4.79 -5.03 -0.21
C ARG A 45 -3.43 -5.55 -0.66
N THR A 46 -2.78 -6.31 0.20
CA THR A 46 -1.48 -6.94 -0.07
C THR A 46 -1.53 -8.38 0.40
N ASP A 47 -0.68 -9.23 -0.17
CA ASP A 47 -0.48 -10.60 0.27
C ASP A 47 0.75 -10.75 1.18
N SER A 48 1.33 -9.63 1.62
CA SER A 48 2.44 -9.60 2.57
C SER A 48 1.93 -9.29 3.98
N VAL A 49 1.87 -10.33 4.82
CA VAL A 49 1.51 -10.18 6.25
C VAL A 49 2.48 -9.25 6.97
N GLU A 50 3.77 -9.31 6.63
CA GLU A 50 4.83 -8.47 7.20
C GLU A 50 4.56 -6.98 6.95
N VAL A 51 4.13 -6.64 5.73
CA VAL A 51 3.79 -5.26 5.35
C VAL A 51 2.56 -4.78 6.12
N ILE A 52 1.55 -5.63 6.28
CA ILE A 52 0.35 -5.30 7.08
C ILE A 52 0.75 -4.99 8.52
N GLN A 53 1.55 -5.87 9.14
CA GLN A 53 2.04 -5.65 10.49
C GLN A 53 2.79 -4.35 10.61
N VAL A 54 3.71 -4.05 9.69
CA VAL A 54 4.50 -2.82 9.73
C VAL A 54 3.64 -1.57 9.50
N ILE A 55 2.65 -1.60 8.61
CA ILE A 55 1.80 -0.42 8.40
C ILE A 55 0.84 -0.22 9.59
N GLN A 56 0.31 -1.31 10.17
CA GLN A 56 -0.63 -1.25 11.30
C GLN A 56 0.04 -0.96 12.65
N VAL A 57 1.19 -1.57 12.95
CA VAL A 57 1.91 -1.38 14.22
C VAL A 57 2.44 0.05 14.35
N VAL A 58 2.78 0.68 13.22
CA VAL A 58 3.50 1.95 13.22
C VAL A 58 2.55 3.17 13.31
N PHE A 59 1.24 2.96 13.47
CA PHE A 59 0.36 3.98 14.06
C PHE A 59 0.72 4.31 15.52
N SER A 60 1.60 3.53 16.17
CA SER A 60 1.98 3.71 17.58
C SER A 60 3.35 4.35 17.83
N ARG A 61 4.30 4.33 16.87
CA ARG A 61 5.68 4.84 17.02
C ARG A 61 6.28 5.24 15.67
N SER A 62 7.19 6.21 15.62
CA SER A 62 7.91 6.56 14.37
C SER A 62 8.90 5.46 13.96
N SER A 63 8.77 4.91 12.74
CA SER A 63 9.74 3.94 12.18
C SER A 63 11.07 4.62 11.83
N ASN A 64 12.19 3.89 11.99
CA ASN A 64 13.52 4.31 11.55
C ASN A 64 13.69 4.22 10.02
N SER A 65 12.80 3.51 9.32
CA SER A 65 12.81 3.45 7.86
C SER A 65 12.12 4.68 7.27
N ALA A 66 12.85 5.43 6.43
CA ALA A 66 12.31 6.58 5.73
C ALA A 66 11.12 6.21 4.81
N LEU A 67 11.14 5.01 4.21
CA LEU A 67 10.06 4.52 3.35
C LEU A 67 8.77 4.30 4.15
N ILE A 68 8.89 3.58 5.27
CA ILE A 68 7.77 3.30 6.17
C ILE A 68 7.19 4.62 6.72
N ARG A 69 8.06 5.56 7.11
CA ARG A 69 7.64 6.88 7.58
C ARG A 69 6.88 7.66 6.52
N ARG A 70 7.31 7.65 5.26
CA ARG A 70 6.58 8.30 4.16
C ARG A 70 5.20 7.70 3.95
N ILE A 71 5.09 6.38 4.01
CA ILE A 71 3.80 5.68 3.92
C ILE A 71 2.89 6.08 5.11
N GLN A 72 3.42 6.13 6.34
CA GLN A 72 2.66 6.64 7.50
C GLN A 72 2.17 8.05 7.31
N THR A 73 3.08 8.98 6.99
CA THR A 73 2.75 10.40 6.82
C THR A 73 1.61 10.54 5.84
N TYR A 74 1.70 9.83 4.72
CA TYR A 74 0.65 9.81 3.71
C TYR A 74 -0.70 9.34 4.23
N ILE A 75 -0.70 8.24 4.98
CA ILE A 75 -1.89 7.63 5.55
C ILE A 75 -2.55 8.54 6.58
N ILE A 76 -1.74 9.18 7.43
CA ILE A 76 -2.20 10.05 8.52
C ILE A 76 -2.74 11.38 7.97
N GLU A 77 -1.98 12.03 7.08
CA GLU A 77 -2.31 13.37 6.56
C GLU A 77 -3.54 13.36 5.65
N ASN A 78 -3.72 12.30 4.87
CA ASN A 78 -4.83 12.25 3.90
C ASN A 78 -6.11 11.61 4.46
N GLY A 79 -6.10 11.14 5.71
CA GLY A 79 -7.27 10.48 6.35
C GLY A 79 -7.79 9.26 5.58
N SER A 80 -7.01 8.76 4.62
CA SER A 80 -7.49 7.91 3.52
C SER A 80 -7.62 6.45 3.86
N MET A 81 -7.01 6.02 4.96
CA MET A 81 -6.88 4.60 5.25
C MET A 81 -7.65 4.25 6.50
N ARG A 82 -8.72 3.48 6.33
CA ARG A 82 -9.37 2.83 7.47
C ARG A 82 -8.90 1.40 7.69
N ASN A 83 -8.37 0.70 6.68
CA ASN A 83 -7.87 -0.67 6.84
C ASN A 83 -6.81 -1.02 5.77
N VAL A 84 -5.73 -1.71 6.16
CA VAL A 84 -4.92 -2.54 5.25
C VAL A 84 -5.38 -3.98 5.46
N THR A 85 -5.65 -4.71 4.37
CA THR A 85 -6.17 -6.07 4.44
C THR A 85 -5.27 -7.07 3.73
N TYR A 86 -5.16 -8.26 4.30
CA TYR A 86 -4.53 -9.40 3.66
C TYR A 86 -5.46 -10.01 2.61
N SER A 87 -4.92 -10.35 1.45
CA SER A 87 -5.56 -11.27 0.50
C SER A 87 -4.54 -12.25 -0.03
N SER A 88 -4.89 -13.54 -0.10
CA SER A 88 -3.99 -14.54 -0.65
C SER A 88 -3.77 -14.33 -2.13
N ARG A 89 -2.53 -14.56 -2.61
CA ARG A 89 -2.16 -14.55 -4.04
C ARG A 89 -3.06 -15.47 -4.90
N ARG A 90 -3.70 -16.47 -4.30
CA ARG A 90 -4.63 -17.41 -4.95
C ARG A 90 -6.02 -16.83 -5.23
N GLU A 91 -6.40 -15.74 -4.57
CA GLU A 91 -7.71 -15.09 -4.75
C GLU A 91 -7.82 -14.29 -6.05
N TYR A 92 -6.70 -14.06 -6.75
CA TYR A 92 -6.65 -13.34 -8.03
C TYR A 92 -6.80 -14.25 -9.27
N LYS A 93 -6.96 -15.55 -9.08
CA LYS A 93 -7.24 -16.53 -10.15
C LYS A 93 -8.69 -17.01 -10.04
N GLY A 94 -9.62 -16.15 -10.45
CA GLY A 94 -11.04 -16.45 -10.63
C GLY A 94 -11.50 -15.96 -11.98
#